data_AF-A0A412KDG0-F1
#
_entry.id   AF-A0A412KDG0-F1
#
_cell.length_a   1.000
_cell.length_b   1.000
_cell.length_c   1.000
_cell.angle_alpha   90.00
_cell.angle_beta   90.00
_cell.angle_gamma   90.00
#
_symmetry.space_group_name_H-M   'P 1'
#
loop_
_entity.id
_entity.type
_entity.pdbx_description
1 polymer ?
#
loop_
_entity_poly.entity_id
_entity_poly.type
_entity_poly.pdbx_seq_one_letter_code
_entity_poly.pdbx_strand_id
1 'polypeptide(L)' 'MNTTKDIADNCGIKEGTLAYWRSAGIGPKFVKVGRIVMYPKEQMIAYFAQHLYQCTAEYEEEVGA' A
#
# COMPACT_ATOMS: atom_id res chain seq x y z
N MET A 1 8.64 9.99 -6.78
CA MET A 1 8.72 8.77 -5.97
C MET A 1 8.47 9.18 -4.53
N ASN A 2 7.57 8.51 -3.81
CA ASN A 2 7.03 9.00 -2.54
C ASN A 2 7.59 8.20 -1.37
N THR A 3 7.99 8.84 -0.28
CA THR A 3 8.39 8.15 0.95
C THR A 3 7.17 7.60 1.70
N THR A 4 7.40 6.75 2.71
CA THR A 4 6.32 6.32 3.63
C THR A 4 5.58 7.51 4.22
N LYS A 5 6.30 8.56 4.62
CA LYS A 5 5.70 9.78 5.17
C LYS A 5 4.86 10.52 4.13
N ASP A 6 5.36 10.66 2.90
CA ASP A 6 4.58 11.29 1.83
C ASP A 6 3.27 10.55 1.55
N ILE A 7 3.28 9.20 1.56
CA ILE A 7 2.04 8.43 1.41
C ILE A 7 1.13 8.62 2.62
N ALA A 8 1.69 8.67 3.83
CA ALA A 8 0.89 8.88 5.02
C ALA A 8 0.19 10.24 5.04
N ASP A 9 0.93 11.29 4.72
CA ASP A 9 0.43 12.66 4.71
C ASP A 9 -0.55 12.89 3.55
N ASN A 10 -0.26 12.37 2.35
CA ASN A 10 -1.07 12.66 1.16
C ASN A 10 -2.25 11.71 0.94
N CYS A 11 -2.19 10.47 1.44
CA CYS A 11 -3.25 9.46 1.26
C CYS A 11 -4.02 9.15 2.54
N GLY A 12 -3.64 9.71 3.69
CA GLY A 12 -4.29 9.47 4.98
C GLY A 12 -4.05 8.06 5.54
N ILE A 13 -3.05 7.33 5.04
CA ILE A 13 -2.72 5.97 5.48
C ILE A 13 -1.64 6.04 6.56
N LYS A 14 -1.93 5.60 7.79
CA LYS A 14 -0.93 5.62 8.86
C LYS A 14 0.34 4.86 8.46
N GLU A 15 1.50 5.39 8.84
CA GLU A 15 2.79 4.72 8.57
C GLU A 15 2.86 3.29 9.10
N GLY A 16 2.20 3.04 10.25
CA GLY A 16 2.07 1.71 10.83
C GLY A 16 1.27 0.72 9.97
N THR A 17 0.22 1.17 9.28
CA THR A 17 -0.53 0.36 8.31
C THR A 17 0.35 -0.01 7.13
N LEU A 18 1.10 0.96 6.59
CA LEU A 18 2.06 0.69 5.52
C LEU A 18 3.15 -0.30 5.98
N ALA A 19 3.61 -0.21 7.23
CA ALA A 19 4.57 -1.16 7.80
C ALA A 19 4.00 -2.57 7.91
N TYR A 20 2.78 -2.70 8.43
CA TYR A 20 2.07 -3.97 8.51
C TYR A 20 1.92 -4.61 7.12
N TRP A 21 1.44 -3.85 6.13
CA TRP A 21 1.30 -4.32 4.75
C TRP A 21 2.60 -4.90 4.20
N ARG A 22 3.72 -4.18 4.35
CA ARG A 22 5.03 -4.68 3.92
C ARG A 22 5.44 -5.96 4.63
N SER A 23 5.18 -6.10 5.93
CA SER A 23 5.52 -7.31 6.69
C SER A 23 4.60 -8.49 6.38
N ALA A 24 3.33 -8.23 6.03
CA ALA A 24 2.34 -9.24 5.71
C ALA A 24 2.35 -9.63 4.23
N GLY A 25 3.17 -8.97 3.39
CA GLY A 25 3.23 -9.24 1.95
C GLY A 25 2.02 -8.74 1.16
N ILE A 26 1.22 -7.85 1.75
CA ILE A 26 0.04 -7.25 1.12
C ILE A 26 0.28 -5.78 0.79
N GLY A 27 -0.65 -5.16 0.07
CA GLY A 27 -0.60 -3.73 -0.22
C GLY A 27 0.16 -3.35 -1.50
N PRO A 28 0.38 -2.05 -1.74
CA PRO A 28 1.07 -1.56 -2.94
C PRO A 28 2.54 -1.95 -2.93
N LYS A 29 3.08 -2.23 -4.12
CA LYS A 29 4.51 -2.51 -4.30
C LYS A 29 5.36 -1.31 -3.88
N PHE A 30 6.50 -1.60 -3.27
CA PHE A 30 7.43 -0.60 -2.76
C PHE A 30 8.87 -0.93 -3.20
N VAL A 31 9.73 0.08 -3.15
CA VAL A 31 11.17 -0.04 -3.36
C VAL A 31 11.86 0.20 -2.01
N LYS A 32 12.75 -0.71 -1.62
CA LYS A 32 13.59 -0.58 -0.44
C LYS A 32 15.00 -0.13 -0.85
N VAL A 33 15.44 1.00 -0.34
CA VAL A 33 16.79 1.53 -0.57
C VAL A 33 17.44 1.83 0.78
N GLY A 34 18.30 0.92 1.24
CA GLY A 34 18.91 1.01 2.57
C GLY A 34 17.84 1.12 3.67
N ARG A 35 17.83 2.22 4.42
CA ARG A 35 16.83 2.47 5.48
C ARG A 35 15.51 3.04 4.95
N ILE A 36 15.48 3.57 3.72
CA ILE A 36 14.33 4.28 3.16
C ILE A 36 13.41 3.31 2.43
N VAL A 37 12.09 3.49 2.60
CA VAL A 37 11.04 2.82 1.82
C VAL A 37 10.38 3.86 0.95
N MET A 38 10.19 3.52 -0.32
CA MET A 38 9.56 4.39 -1.29
C MET A 38 8.43 3.67 -2.04
N TYR A 39 7.40 4.42 -2.37
CA TYR A 39 6.24 4.00 -3.13
C TYR A 39 6.26 4.71 -4.49
N PRO A 40 6.52 3.99 -5.59
CA PRO A 40 6.32 4.53 -6.93
C PRO A 40 4.86 4.95 -7.13
N LYS A 41 4.63 6.10 -7.75
CA LYS A 41 3.29 6.66 -7.90
C LYS A 41 2.39 5.72 -8.71
N GLU A 42 2.96 5.14 -9.75
CA GLU A 42 2.27 4.23 -10.68
C GLU A 42 1.82 2.95 -9.97
N GLN A 43 2.64 2.43 -9.05
CA GLN A 43 2.30 1.25 -8.27
C GLN A 43 1.22 1.52 -7.23
N MET A 44 1.22 2.71 -6.62
CA MET A 44 0.13 3.15 -5.73
C MET A 44 -1.19 3.27 -6.49
N ILE A 45 -1.18 3.90 -7.66
CA ILE A 45 -2.38 4.05 -8.50
C ILE A 45 -2.90 2.69 -8.94
N ALA A 46 -2.02 1.80 -9.42
CA ALA A 46 -2.40 0.45 -9.84
C ALA A 46 -3.03 -0.34 -8.68
N TYR A 47 -2.44 -0.25 -7.48
CA TYR A 47 -3.00 -0.88 -6.29
C TYR A 47 -4.41 -0.37 -5.98
N PHE A 48 -4.61 0.95 -5.92
CA PHE A 48 -5.93 1.52 -5.65
C PHE A 48 -6.96 1.19 -6.73
N ALA A 49 -6.55 1.13 -8.00
CA ALA A 49 -7.44 0.75 -9.09
C ALA A 49 -7.89 -0.72 -8.99
N GLN A 50 -7.00 -1.61 -8.52
CA GLN A 50 -7.32 -3.04 -8.32
C GLN A 50 -8.14 -3.29 -7.05
N HIS A 51 -8.00 -2.44 -6.02
CA HIS A 51 -8.64 -2.58 -4.72
C HIS A 51 -9.75 -1.54 -4.52
N LEU A 52 -10.54 -1.29 -5.57
CA LEU A 52 -11.67 -0.38 -5.56
C LEU A 52 -12.97 -1.19 -5.48
N TYR A 53 -13.65 -1.10 -4.34
CA TYR A 53 -14.87 -1.85 -4.05
C TYR A 53 -16.03 -0.89 -3.76
N GLN A 54 -17.26 -1.24 -4.15
CA GLN A 54 -18.45 -0.44 -3.85
C GLN A 54 -18.91 -0.63 -2.41
N CYS A 55 -18.75 -1.83 -1.85
CA CYS A 55 -19.06 -2.11 -0.46
C CYS A 55 -18.15 -3.19 0.14
N THR A 56 -18.17 -3.31 1.46
CA THR A 56 -17.32 -4.27 2.19
C THR A 56 -17.66 -5.73 1.91
N ALA A 57 -18.87 -6.02 1.40
CA ALA A 57 -19.26 -7.38 1.05
C ALA A 57 -18.59 -7.89 -0.24
N GLU A 58 -18.08 -6.99 -1.10
CA GLU A 58 -17.35 -7.35 -2.33
C GLU A 58 -15.88 -7.68 -2.09
N TYR A 59 -15.36 -7.34 -0.91
CA TYR A 59 -13.98 -7.62 -0.56
C TYR A 59 -13.80 -9.10 -0.23
N GLU A 60 -13.25 -9.86 -1.17
CA GLU A 60 -12.75 -11.20 -0.90
C GLU A 60 -11.32 -11.08 -0.38
N GLU A 61 -11.09 -11.58 0.83
CA GLU A 61 -9.76 -11.59 1.42
C GLU A 61 -8.90 -12.58 0.61
N GLU A 62 -7.92 -12.07 -0.17
CA GLU A 62 -6.93 -12.94 -0.81
C GLU A 62 -6.11 -13.63 0.30
N VAL A 63 -6.55 -14.84 0.68
CA VAL A 63 -5.81 -15.74 1.55
C VAL A 63 -4.57 -16.17 0.78
N GLY A 64 -3.44 -15.50 1.02
CA GLY A 64 -2.14 -15.89 0.51
C GLY A 64 -1.82 -17.34 0.93
N ALA A 65 -1.54 -18.18 -0.07
CA ALA A 65 -1.05 -19.56 0.06
C ALA A 65 0.37 -19.63 0.65
#